data_AF-A0A7Y9E2T1-F1
#
_entry.id   AF-A0A7Y9E2T1-F1
#
_cell.length_a   1.000
_cell.length_b   1.000
_cell.length_c   1.000
_cell.angle_alpha   90.00
_cell.angle_beta   90.00
_cell.angle_gamma   90.00
#
_symmetry.space_group_name_H-M   'P 1'
#
loop_
_entity.id
_entity.type
_entity.pdbx_description
1 polymer ?
#
loop_
_entity_poly.entity_id
_entity_poly.type
_entity_poly.pdbx_seq_one_letter_code
_entity_poly.pdbx_strand_id
1 'polypeptide(L)'
;MYELVASSAGGALVALATTWSGYAFGVRQERDKEGRGRRFTAAADLVAPLRVLQRLVRRFGREDVARDEVADAFQHWFAAYDDHGHRLPQEWRHLSRSVRDATGTVFGGVSFVDLRPDARELDLAEPDGMWQDYADEYLDYAARSILRWGDSGKDTPKQLMTYEEWLVRTGRREPWGSNAVPAIGS
;
A
#
# COMPACT_ATOMS: atom_id res chain seq x y z
N MET A 1 12.28 -72.66 28.40
CA MET A 1 13.23 -71.58 28.04
C MET A 1 12.47 -70.68 27.09
N TYR A 2 11.91 -69.57 27.61
CA TYR A 2 10.95 -68.73 26.88
C TYR A 2 11.67 -67.78 25.92
N GLU A 3 11.08 -67.67 24.73
CA GLU A 3 11.41 -66.72 23.67
C GLU A 3 11.40 -65.27 24.15
N LEU A 4 12.34 -64.48 23.62
CA LEU A 4 12.28 -63.02 23.63
C LEU A 4 12.35 -62.55 22.19
N VAL A 5 11.22 -62.65 21.49
CA VAL A 5 10.96 -61.88 20.27
C VAL A 5 10.69 -60.44 20.71
N ALA A 6 11.76 -59.66 20.83
CA ALA A 6 11.68 -58.25 21.17
C ALA A 6 11.57 -57.39 19.91
N SER A 7 10.36 -56.88 19.70
CA SER A 7 10.10 -55.50 19.23
C SER A 7 10.65 -55.09 17.86
N SER A 8 9.95 -55.46 16.79
CA SER A 8 10.00 -54.75 15.49
C SER A 8 9.00 -53.58 15.39
N ALA A 9 8.20 -53.33 16.43
CA ALA A 9 7.15 -52.32 16.43
C ALA A 9 7.65 -50.87 16.60
N GLY A 10 8.86 -50.67 17.16
CA GLY A 10 9.41 -49.34 17.43
C GLY A 10 9.88 -48.56 16.18
N GLY A 11 10.36 -49.25 15.14
CA GLY A 11 10.94 -48.61 13.95
C GLY A 11 9.90 -48.02 12.99
N ALA A 12 8.76 -48.67 12.83
CA ALA A 12 7.71 -48.25 11.89
C ALA A 12 7.00 -46.95 12.31
N LEU A 13 6.86 -46.72 13.62
CA LEU A 13 6.20 -45.52 14.16
C LEU A 13 7.06 -44.27 14.01
N VAL A 14 8.39 -44.40 14.10
CA VAL A 14 9.31 -43.27 13.91
C VAL A 14 9.35 -42.81 12.45
N ALA A 15 9.33 -43.76 11.50
CA ALA A 15 9.34 -43.45 10.06
C ALA A 15 8.06 -42.75 9.57
N LEU A 16 6.89 -43.11 10.13
CA LEU A 16 5.63 -42.43 9.81
C LEU A 16 5.56 -41.01 10.41
N ALA A 17 6.08 -40.82 11.63
CA ALA A 17 6.09 -39.52 12.30
C ALA A 17 7.04 -38.50 11.64
N THR A 18 8.20 -38.93 11.14
CA THR A 18 9.12 -38.07 10.37
C THR A 18 8.56 -37.72 9.00
N THR A 19 7.88 -38.66 8.33
CA THR A 19 7.25 -38.41 7.02
C THR A 19 6.09 -37.43 7.12
N TRP A 20 5.24 -37.54 8.15
CA TRP A 20 4.13 -36.61 8.36
C TRP A 20 4.59 -35.21 8.81
N SER A 21 5.64 -35.15 9.64
CA SER A 21 6.26 -33.88 10.03
C SER A 21 6.91 -33.19 8.84
N GLY A 22 7.68 -33.91 8.01
CA GLY A 22 8.28 -33.38 6.78
C GLY A 22 7.23 -32.88 5.78
N TYR A 23 6.11 -33.61 5.64
CA TYR A 23 5.01 -33.20 4.78
C TYR A 23 4.30 -31.94 5.32
N ALA A 24 3.97 -31.88 6.61
CA ALA A 24 3.32 -30.72 7.23
C ALA A 24 4.21 -29.47 7.22
N PHE A 25 5.52 -29.62 7.42
CA PHE A 25 6.49 -28.53 7.30
C PHE A 25 6.70 -28.11 5.85
N GLY A 26 6.80 -29.06 4.91
CA GLY A 26 6.92 -28.77 3.48
C GLY A 26 5.70 -28.01 2.94
N VAL A 27 4.49 -28.48 3.25
CA VAL A 27 3.23 -27.82 2.86
C VAL A 27 3.11 -26.43 3.50
N ARG A 28 3.55 -26.24 4.75
CA ARG A 28 3.58 -24.89 5.37
C ARG A 28 4.59 -23.97 4.68
N GLN A 29 5.79 -24.46 4.39
CA GLN A 29 6.85 -23.68 3.75
C GLN A 29 6.50 -23.31 2.31
N GLU A 30 5.83 -24.19 1.58
CA GLU A 30 5.37 -23.97 0.21
C GLU A 30 4.19 -22.99 0.17
N ARG A 31 3.22 -23.12 1.08
CA ARG A 31 2.14 -22.13 1.28
C ARG A 31 2.66 -20.74 1.67
N ASP A 32 3.70 -20.67 2.51
CA ASP A 32 4.32 -19.40 2.89
C ASP A 32 5.05 -18.75 1.71
N LYS A 33 5.73 -19.54 0.86
CA LYS A 33 6.37 -19.06 -0.38
C LYS A 33 5.35 -18.56 -1.39
N GLU A 34 4.29 -19.32 -1.64
CA GLU A 34 3.20 -18.90 -2.53
C GLU A 34 2.49 -17.64 -2.02
N GLY A 35 2.22 -17.58 -0.71
CA GLY A 35 1.62 -16.41 -0.07
C GLY A 35 2.52 -15.17 -0.18
N ARG A 36 3.83 -15.33 -0.03
CA ARG A 36 4.81 -14.25 -0.28
C ARG A 36 4.81 -13.84 -1.76
N GLY A 37 4.88 -14.79 -2.70
CA GLY A 37 4.84 -14.51 -4.13
C GLY A 37 3.62 -13.69 -4.54
N ARG A 38 2.42 -14.11 -4.09
CA ARG A 38 1.17 -13.36 -4.35
C ARG A 38 1.17 -11.94 -3.78
N ARG A 39 1.74 -11.73 -2.59
CA ARG A 39 1.86 -10.39 -1.98
C ARG A 39 2.88 -9.54 -2.72
N PHE A 40 4.01 -10.11 -3.12
CA PHE A 40 5.03 -9.41 -3.88
C PHE A 40 4.50 -8.92 -5.24
N THR A 41 3.80 -9.79 -5.98
CA THR A 41 3.13 -9.42 -7.23
C THR A 41 2.10 -8.32 -7.00
N ALA A 42 1.19 -8.49 -6.04
CA ALA A 42 0.20 -7.45 -5.71
C ALA A 42 0.86 -6.11 -5.31
N ALA A 43 1.98 -6.14 -4.58
CA ALA A 43 2.72 -4.94 -4.22
C ALA A 43 3.33 -4.26 -5.46
N ALA A 44 3.92 -5.02 -6.38
CA ALA A 44 4.44 -4.49 -7.62
C ALA A 44 3.35 -3.85 -8.50
N ASP A 45 2.21 -4.55 -8.64
CA ASP A 45 1.06 -4.12 -9.44
C ASP A 45 0.41 -2.85 -8.88
N LEU A 46 0.38 -2.67 -7.55
CA LEU A 46 -0.07 -1.43 -6.90
C LEU A 46 0.95 -0.29 -7.04
N VAL A 47 2.25 -0.59 -6.90
CA VAL A 47 3.30 0.44 -6.87
C VAL A 47 3.56 1.02 -8.26
N ALA A 48 3.44 0.24 -9.33
CA ALA A 48 3.66 0.71 -10.69
C ALA A 48 2.82 1.95 -11.07
N PRO A 49 1.47 1.93 -10.98
CA PRO A 49 0.65 3.12 -11.26
C PRO A 49 0.84 4.23 -10.22
N LEU A 50 1.11 3.90 -8.95
CA LEU A 50 1.43 4.90 -7.93
C LEU A 50 2.67 5.73 -8.29
N ARG A 51 3.70 5.08 -8.86
CA ARG A 51 4.91 5.76 -9.36
C ARG A 51 4.64 6.57 -10.62
N VAL A 52 3.64 6.23 -11.43
CA VAL A 52 3.19 7.06 -12.55
C VAL A 52 2.62 8.37 -12.01
N LEU A 53 1.66 8.30 -11.08
CA LEU A 53 1.09 9.47 -10.41
C LEU A 53 2.17 10.35 -9.79
N GLN A 54 3.13 9.75 -9.09
CA GLN A 54 4.24 10.48 -8.49
C GLN A 54 5.10 11.24 -9.51
N ARG A 55 5.41 10.61 -10.66
CA ARG A 55 6.13 11.29 -11.74
C ARG A 55 5.34 12.46 -12.31
N LEU A 56 4.04 12.32 -12.46
CA LEU A 56 3.17 13.41 -12.90
C LEU A 56 3.18 14.56 -11.91
N VAL A 57 3.11 14.28 -10.60
CA VAL A 57 3.18 15.31 -9.54
C VAL A 57 4.48 16.12 -9.67
N ARG A 58 5.61 15.45 -9.90
CA ARG A 58 6.91 16.11 -10.07
C ARG A 58 7.01 16.94 -11.36
N ARG A 59 6.36 16.52 -12.44
CA ARG A 59 6.36 17.23 -13.72
C ARG A 59 5.42 18.42 -13.73
N PHE A 60 4.35 18.36 -12.93
CA PHE A 60 3.30 19.38 -12.94
C PHE A 60 3.83 20.78 -12.63
N GLY A 61 3.51 21.75 -13.47
CA GLY A 61 4.01 23.13 -13.35
C GLY A 61 5.46 23.35 -13.82
N ARG A 62 6.20 22.28 -14.16
CA ARG A 62 7.55 22.35 -14.75
C ARG A 62 7.53 21.98 -16.23
N GLU A 63 6.65 21.06 -16.60
CA GLU A 63 6.43 20.56 -17.95
C GLU A 63 4.95 20.64 -18.32
N ASP A 64 4.67 20.55 -19.62
CA ASP A 64 3.30 20.40 -20.09
C ASP A 64 2.80 18.98 -19.73
N VAL A 65 1.83 18.92 -18.83
CA VAL A 65 1.20 17.69 -18.36
C VAL A 65 -0.24 17.71 -18.84
N ALA A 66 -0.56 16.81 -19.76
CA ALA A 66 -1.89 16.74 -20.33
C ALA A 66 -2.90 16.22 -19.31
N ARG A 67 -4.10 16.79 -19.31
CA ARG A 67 -5.22 16.34 -18.48
C ARG A 67 -5.54 14.86 -18.67
N ASP A 68 -5.56 14.40 -19.92
CA ASP A 68 -5.81 13.00 -20.27
C ASP A 68 -4.76 12.07 -19.65
N GLU A 69 -3.49 12.50 -19.61
CA GLU A 69 -2.40 11.75 -18.99
C GLU A 69 -2.64 11.56 -17.49
N VAL A 70 -3.10 12.61 -16.80
CA VAL A 70 -3.45 12.57 -15.37
C VAL A 70 -4.67 11.68 -15.14
N ALA A 71 -5.72 11.83 -15.96
CA ALA A 71 -6.93 11.02 -15.86
C ALA A 71 -6.63 9.53 -16.05
N ASP A 72 -5.82 9.17 -17.06
CA ASP A 72 -5.42 7.79 -17.31
C ASP A 72 -4.59 7.24 -16.15
N ALA A 73 -3.69 8.04 -15.55
CA ALA A 73 -2.93 7.60 -14.39
C ALA A 73 -3.81 7.31 -13.16
N PHE A 74 -4.84 8.14 -12.92
CA PHE A 74 -5.84 7.86 -11.89
C PHE A 74 -6.62 6.58 -12.16
N GLN A 75 -7.10 6.39 -13.40
CA GLN A 75 -7.82 5.17 -13.78
C GLN A 75 -6.97 3.92 -13.54
N HIS A 76 -5.70 3.92 -13.97
CA HIS A 76 -4.79 2.81 -13.74
C HIS A 76 -4.55 2.54 -12.25
N TRP A 77 -4.40 3.59 -11.43
CA TRP A 77 -4.24 3.43 -9.99
C TRP A 77 -5.48 2.80 -9.34
N PHE A 78 -6.68 3.31 -9.63
CA PHE A 78 -7.90 2.77 -9.03
C PHE A 78 -8.22 1.36 -9.52
N ALA A 79 -7.99 1.05 -10.80
CA ALA A 79 -8.11 -0.31 -11.31
C ALA A 79 -7.17 -1.29 -10.58
N ALA A 80 -5.88 -0.93 -10.43
CA ALA A 80 -4.94 -1.75 -9.68
C ALA A 80 -5.34 -1.90 -8.19
N TYR A 81 -5.90 -0.84 -7.59
CA TYR A 81 -6.40 -0.91 -6.22
C TYR A 81 -7.64 -1.80 -6.08
N ASP A 82 -8.56 -1.81 -7.04
CA ASP A 82 -9.72 -2.70 -7.00
C ASP A 82 -9.29 -4.17 -7.14
N ASP A 83 -8.33 -4.44 -8.04
CA ASP A 83 -7.81 -5.78 -8.30
C ASP A 83 -6.98 -6.36 -7.13
N HIS A 84 -6.27 -5.51 -6.39
CA HIS A 84 -5.28 -5.97 -5.41
C HIS A 84 -5.50 -5.44 -3.98
N GLY A 85 -6.26 -4.37 -3.80
CA GLY A 85 -6.46 -3.69 -2.52
C GLY A 85 -7.10 -4.57 -1.45
N HIS A 86 -7.92 -5.55 -1.86
CA HIS A 86 -8.49 -6.55 -0.95
C HIS A 86 -7.45 -7.46 -0.27
N ARG A 87 -6.22 -7.50 -0.79
CA ARG A 87 -5.10 -8.30 -0.24
C ARG A 87 -4.29 -7.54 0.80
N LEU A 88 -4.39 -6.21 0.80
CA LEU A 88 -3.69 -5.36 1.75
C LEU A 88 -4.18 -5.60 3.19
N PRO A 89 -3.38 -5.23 4.21
CA PRO A 89 -3.84 -5.21 5.59
C PRO A 89 -5.14 -4.41 5.72
N GLN A 90 -6.05 -4.84 6.59
CA GLN A 90 -7.36 -4.20 6.76
C GLN A 90 -7.23 -2.74 7.16
N GLU A 91 -6.20 -2.42 7.94
CA GLU A 91 -5.86 -1.09 8.41
C GLU A 91 -5.51 -0.16 7.24
N TRP A 92 -5.16 -0.68 6.06
CA TRP A 92 -4.74 0.09 4.89
C TRP A 92 -5.87 0.32 3.90
N ARG A 93 -7.12 -0.02 4.24
CA ARG A 93 -8.30 0.21 3.36
C ARG A 93 -8.49 1.68 2.98
N HIS A 94 -7.89 2.61 3.72
CA HIS A 94 -7.91 4.03 3.40
C HIS A 94 -6.91 4.43 2.29
N LEU A 95 -5.99 3.54 1.88
CA LEU A 95 -4.89 3.87 0.96
C LEU A 95 -5.37 4.51 -0.34
N SER A 96 -6.39 3.95 -0.98
CA SER A 96 -6.97 4.52 -2.21
C SER A 96 -7.46 5.95 -2.00
N ARG A 97 -8.20 6.19 -0.91
CA ARG A 97 -8.65 7.53 -0.52
C ARG A 97 -7.47 8.45 -0.25
N SER A 98 -6.47 8.02 0.51
CA SER A 98 -5.33 8.85 0.85
C SER A 98 -4.45 9.21 -0.36
N VAL A 99 -4.31 8.31 -1.34
CA VAL A 99 -3.65 8.62 -2.62
C VAL A 99 -4.48 9.62 -3.40
N ARG A 100 -5.81 9.46 -3.45
CA ARG A 100 -6.72 10.44 -4.05
C ARG A 100 -6.58 11.81 -3.39
N ASP A 101 -6.57 11.87 -2.06
CA ASP A 101 -6.45 13.13 -1.32
C ASP A 101 -5.11 13.82 -1.65
N ALA A 102 -4.00 13.08 -1.59
CA ALA A 102 -2.67 13.62 -1.88
C ALA A 102 -2.56 14.17 -3.32
N THR A 103 -2.91 13.36 -4.30
CA THR A 103 -2.83 13.76 -5.72
C THR A 103 -3.93 14.74 -6.13
N GLY A 104 -5.10 14.67 -5.50
CA GLY A 104 -6.21 15.60 -5.74
C GLY A 104 -5.91 17.01 -5.24
N THR A 105 -5.13 17.17 -4.16
CA THR A 105 -4.62 18.50 -3.78
C THR A 105 -3.69 19.12 -4.82
N VAL A 106 -3.09 18.32 -5.71
CA VAL A 106 -2.20 18.79 -6.78
C VAL A 106 -2.95 19.00 -8.11
N PHE A 107 -3.76 18.03 -8.52
CA PHE A 107 -4.39 18.03 -9.85
C PHE A 107 -5.83 18.55 -9.87
N GLY A 108 -6.48 18.69 -8.70
CA GLY A 108 -7.87 19.11 -8.61
C GLY A 108 -8.85 18.01 -9.02
N GLY A 109 -9.97 18.42 -9.64
CA GLY A 109 -11.15 17.58 -9.85
C GLY A 109 -10.95 16.31 -10.69
N VAL A 110 -9.92 16.26 -11.53
CA VAL A 110 -9.55 15.07 -12.33
C VAL A 110 -9.30 13.83 -11.45
N SER A 111 -8.95 13.99 -10.17
CA SER A 111 -8.75 12.89 -9.23
C SER A 111 -9.98 12.02 -8.95
N PHE A 112 -11.16 12.43 -9.46
CA PHE A 112 -12.43 11.73 -9.29
C PHE A 112 -12.88 10.97 -10.55
N VAL A 113 -12.02 10.81 -11.56
CA VAL A 113 -12.37 10.16 -12.83
C VAL A 113 -12.90 8.73 -12.70
N ASP A 114 -12.53 8.01 -11.64
CA ASP A 114 -13.03 6.67 -11.36
C ASP A 114 -14.48 6.66 -10.86
N LEU A 115 -14.92 7.74 -10.21
CA LEU A 115 -16.30 7.91 -9.71
C LEU A 115 -17.18 8.66 -10.69
N ARG A 116 -16.57 9.53 -11.48
CA ARG A 116 -17.22 10.53 -12.34
C ARG A 116 -16.48 10.60 -13.67
N PRO A 117 -16.94 9.92 -14.72
CA PRO A 117 -16.28 9.95 -16.03
C PRO A 117 -16.14 11.38 -16.60
N ASP A 118 -17.08 12.27 -16.28
CA ASP A 118 -17.07 13.69 -16.63
C ASP A 118 -15.92 14.48 -15.96
N ALA A 119 -15.33 13.95 -14.89
CA ALA A 119 -14.17 14.57 -14.25
C ALA A 119 -12.94 14.64 -15.19
N ARG A 120 -12.91 13.81 -16.26
CA ARG A 120 -11.90 13.89 -17.33
C ARG A 120 -11.96 15.22 -18.09
N GLU A 121 -13.09 15.92 -18.05
CA GLU A 121 -13.28 17.21 -18.73
C GLU A 121 -12.97 18.41 -17.82
N LEU A 122 -12.59 18.18 -16.56
CA LEU A 122 -12.24 19.25 -15.63
C LEU A 122 -10.81 19.75 -15.87
N ASP A 123 -10.62 21.07 -15.81
CA ASP A 123 -9.30 21.67 -15.84
C ASP A 123 -8.45 21.16 -14.66
N LEU A 124 -7.14 21.02 -14.90
CA LEU A 124 -6.19 20.75 -13.82
C LEU A 124 -6.11 21.98 -12.91
N ALA A 125 -5.94 21.76 -11.61
CA ALA A 125 -5.73 22.84 -10.64
C ALA A 125 -4.47 23.67 -10.99
N GLU A 126 -4.40 24.91 -10.51
CA GLU A 126 -3.17 25.68 -10.66
C GLU A 126 -2.01 25.00 -9.89
N PRO A 127 -0.80 24.91 -10.47
CA PRO A 127 0.34 24.29 -9.80
C PRO A 127 0.72 25.00 -8.48
N ASP A 128 0.73 24.25 -7.38
CA ASP A 128 1.24 24.69 -6.09
C ASP A 128 2.43 23.80 -5.66
N GLY A 129 3.63 24.40 -5.61
CA GLY A 129 4.88 23.67 -5.32
C GLY A 129 4.90 23.03 -3.92
N MET A 130 4.26 23.64 -2.92
CA MET A 130 4.19 23.08 -1.57
C MET A 130 3.34 21.81 -1.56
N TRP A 131 2.15 21.86 -2.16
CA TRP A 131 1.28 20.67 -2.23
C TRP A 131 1.86 19.57 -3.11
N GLN A 132 2.61 19.93 -4.16
CA GLN A 132 3.36 18.96 -4.97
C GLN A 132 4.40 18.21 -4.14
N ASP A 133 5.23 18.91 -3.36
CA ASP A 133 6.27 18.28 -2.53
C ASP A 133 5.63 17.36 -1.48
N TYR A 134 4.52 17.77 -0.88
CA TYR A 134 3.80 16.97 0.11
C TYR A 134 3.20 15.71 -0.50
N ALA A 135 2.57 15.83 -1.67
CA ALA A 135 2.05 14.68 -2.40
C ALA A 135 3.18 13.75 -2.84
N ASP A 136 4.29 14.27 -3.38
CA ASP A 136 5.44 13.47 -3.81
C ASP A 136 6.00 12.60 -2.67
N GLU A 137 6.25 13.22 -1.52
CA GLU A 137 6.78 12.53 -0.35
C GLU A 137 5.80 11.51 0.22
N TYR A 138 4.49 11.81 0.23
CA TYR A 138 3.48 10.86 0.70
C TYR A 138 3.37 9.66 -0.24
N LEU A 139 3.35 9.87 -1.56
CA LEU A 139 3.31 8.78 -2.54
C LEU A 139 4.55 7.89 -2.42
N ASP A 140 5.73 8.46 -2.17
CA ASP A 140 6.93 7.68 -1.91
C ASP A 140 6.85 6.88 -0.60
N TYR A 141 6.32 7.47 0.46
CA TYR A 141 6.06 6.78 1.73
C TYR A 141 5.09 5.61 1.57
N ALA A 142 4.00 5.80 0.84
CA ALA A 142 3.03 4.76 0.52
C ALA A 142 3.66 3.64 -0.32
N ALA A 143 4.40 3.99 -1.38
CA ALA A 143 5.08 3.02 -2.24
C ALA A 143 6.09 2.16 -1.46
N ARG A 144 6.93 2.78 -0.64
CA ARG A 144 7.89 2.06 0.23
C ARG A 144 7.18 1.14 1.22
N SER A 145 6.04 1.57 1.75
CA SER A 145 5.24 0.76 2.68
C SER A 145 4.66 -0.47 1.98
N ILE A 146 4.08 -0.31 0.79
CA ILE A 146 3.53 -1.41 -0.01
C ILE A 146 4.61 -2.42 -0.42
N LEU A 147 5.78 -1.96 -0.88
CA LEU A 147 6.89 -2.85 -1.24
C LEU A 147 7.37 -3.68 -0.04
N ARG A 148 7.55 -3.05 1.11
CA ARG A 148 7.94 -3.74 2.35
C ARG A 148 6.89 -4.76 2.81
N TRP A 149 5.60 -4.43 2.65
CA TRP A 149 4.52 -5.38 2.90
C TRP A 149 4.59 -6.60 1.97
N GLY A 150 4.82 -6.36 0.69
CA GLY A 150 4.98 -7.40 -0.32
C GLY A 150 6.14 -8.35 -0.04
N ASP A 151 7.27 -7.81 0.42
CA ASP A 151 8.50 -8.55 0.69
C ASP A 151 8.44 -9.34 2.01
N SER A 152 8.14 -8.68 3.12
CA SER A 152 8.44 -9.23 4.45
C SER A 152 7.22 -9.76 5.20
N GLY A 153 6.01 -9.23 4.99
CA GLY A 153 4.75 -9.67 5.59
C GLY A 153 4.63 -9.58 7.13
N LYS A 154 5.64 -10.03 7.89
CA LYS A 154 5.72 -10.11 9.36
C LYS A 154 6.35 -8.86 10.00
N ASP A 155 7.29 -8.20 9.31
CA ASP A 155 7.98 -6.98 9.79
C ASP A 155 7.40 -5.68 9.20
N THR A 156 6.27 -5.79 8.51
CA THR A 156 5.56 -4.63 7.97
C THR A 156 4.99 -3.81 9.11
N PRO A 157 5.18 -2.47 9.14
CA PRO A 157 4.49 -1.64 10.11
C PRO A 157 2.99 -1.87 9.98
N LYS A 158 2.37 -2.16 11.12
CA LYS A 158 0.95 -2.52 11.23
C LYS A 158 0.02 -1.42 10.74
N GLN A 159 0.52 -0.19 10.62
CA GLN A 159 -0.30 0.96 10.26
C GLN A 159 0.43 1.83 9.22
N LEU A 160 -0.14 1.87 8.01
CA LEU A 160 0.06 2.96 7.07
C LEU A 160 -0.77 4.13 7.57
N MET A 161 -0.21 5.34 7.55
CA MET A 161 -0.99 6.53 7.88
C MET A 161 -1.84 6.98 6.72
N THR A 162 -2.99 7.56 7.02
CA THR A 162 -3.72 8.40 6.07
C THR A 162 -2.87 9.61 5.66
N TYR A 163 -3.21 10.23 4.53
CA TYR A 163 -2.50 11.44 4.08
C TYR A 163 -2.60 12.58 5.11
N GLU A 164 -3.78 12.81 5.68
CA GLU A 164 -3.99 13.81 6.72
C GLU A 164 -3.17 13.56 7.98
N GLU A 165 -3.16 12.32 8.49
CA GLU A 165 -2.31 11.95 9.63
C GLU A 165 -0.82 12.15 9.32
N TRP A 166 -0.41 11.83 8.08
CA TRP A 166 0.97 12.04 7.63
C TRP A 166 1.33 13.53 7.60
N LEU A 167 0.45 14.39 7.09
CA LEU A 167 0.66 15.84 7.08
C LEU A 167 0.81 16.39 8.51
N VAL A 168 -0.08 15.99 9.42
CA VAL A 168 -0.01 16.43 10.83
C VAL A 168 1.26 15.94 11.51
N ARG A 169 1.58 14.65 11.37
CA ARG A 169 2.75 14.05 12.02
C ARG A 169 4.07 14.65 11.54
N THR A 170 4.10 15.15 10.31
CA THR A 170 5.28 15.77 9.71
C THR A 170 5.32 17.29 9.87
N GLY A 171 4.38 17.88 10.61
CA GLY A 171 4.32 19.33 10.87
C GLY A 171 3.92 20.16 9.66
N ARG A 172 3.36 19.53 8.62
CA ARG A 172 2.90 20.19 7.37
C ARG A 172 1.49 20.74 7.48
N ARG A 173 0.76 20.29 8.50
CA ARG A 173 -0.59 20.75 8.82
C ARG A 173 -0.80 20.73 10.32
N GLU A 174 -1.53 21.71 10.83
CA GLU A 174 -1.97 21.71 12.22
C GLU A 174 -3.10 20.68 12.44
N PRO A 175 -3.19 20.03 13.60
CA PRO A 175 -4.31 19.15 13.92
C PRO A 175 -5.63 19.94 13.87
N TRP A 176 -6.65 19.38 13.23
CA TRP A 176 -7.98 19.98 13.21
C TRP A 176 -8.49 20.16 14.66
N GLY A 177 -8.81 21.41 15.04
CA GLY A 177 -9.20 21.77 16.41
C GLY A 177 -8.12 22.45 17.26
N SER A 178 -6.91 22.66 16.73
CA SER A 178 -5.86 23.47 17.37
C SER A 178 -6.06 24.97 17.16
N ASN A 179 -7.25 25.48 17.47
CA ASN A 179 -7.39 26.91 17.73
C ASN A 179 -6.67 27.21 19.06
N ALA A 180 -5.37 27.47 19.00
CA ALA A 180 -4.66 28.13 20.08
C ALA A 180 -5.34 29.48 20.30
N VAL A 181 -6.18 29.56 21.33
CA VAL A 181 -6.69 30.84 21.84
C VAL A 181 -5.46 31.66 22.19
N PRO A 182 -5.25 32.86 21.58
CA PRO A 182 -4.14 33.70 21.99
C PRO A 182 -4.33 34.01 23.47
N ALA A 183 -3.36 33.63 24.30
CA ALA A 183 -3.31 34.04 25.68
C ALA A 183 -3.27 35.56 25.69
N ILE A 184 -4.42 36.18 25.97
CA ILE A 184 -4.51 37.61 26.23
C ILE A 184 -3.75 37.82 27.53
N GLY A 185 -2.56 38.43 27.39
CA GLY A 185 -1.68 38.75 28.51
C GLY A 185 -2.44 39.54 29.58
N SER A 186 -2.24 39.10 30.82
CA SER A 186 -2.65 39.81 32.03
C SER A 186 -1.64 40.88 32.40
#